data_AF-A0A1V6SG42-F1
#
_entry.id   AF-A0A1V6SG42-F1
#
_cell.length_a   1.000
_cell.length_b   1.000
_cell.length_c   1.000
_cell.angle_alpha   90.00
_cell.angle_beta   90.00
_cell.angle_gamma   90.00
#
_symmetry.space_group_name_H-M   'P 1'
#
loop_
_entity.id
_entity.type
_entity.pdbx_description
1 polymer ?
#
loop_
_entity_poly.entity_id
_entity_poly.type
_entity_poly.pdbx_seq_one_letter_code
_entity_poly.pdbx_strand_id
1 'polypeptide(L)'
;MASTEDDRAKDDWRLVTNPVERRRRQNRLNQREYRKRRLHQTQVVRRSPDVPETDELQILENFTAAAYQSYSLGCPHSDHLLSLTKANVYRAFLSNLTLIGLVAEGICEADVLSPFNLFGAAQFITNIPPSLRPTTSQRSLLHHPWLDFFPHPRARDNLIRAQGTYNKHDFCLDILGFWNPDALDNMLLVWGEPHDPANWEVTEGFIKKWGWS
;
A
#
# COMPACT_ATOMS: atom_id res chain seq x y z
N MET A 1 29.13 -16.84 0.47
CA MET A 1 29.24 -16.13 1.77
C MET A 1 30.07 -14.83 1.64
N ALA A 2 29.80 -13.97 0.65
CA ALA A 2 30.64 -12.80 0.36
C ALA A 2 29.90 -11.44 0.43
N SER A 3 28.63 -11.41 0.86
CA SER A 3 27.78 -10.20 0.76
C SER A 3 27.57 -9.44 2.08
N THR A 4 28.06 -9.95 3.22
CA THR A 4 27.69 -9.43 4.55
C THR A 4 28.64 -8.37 5.13
N GLU A 5 29.83 -8.18 4.55
CA GLU A 5 30.80 -7.17 5.00
C GLU A 5 30.64 -5.84 4.27
N ASP A 6 30.37 -5.86 2.96
CA ASP A 6 30.14 -4.65 2.15
C ASP A 6 28.88 -3.87 2.60
N ASP A 7 27.83 -4.59 3.00
CA ASP A 7 26.61 -3.98 3.53
C ASP A 7 26.79 -3.32 4.91
N ARG A 8 27.74 -3.76 5.72
CA ARG A 8 28.04 -3.13 7.03
C ARG A 8 28.82 -1.84 6.87
N ALA A 9 29.72 -1.78 5.89
CA ALA A 9 30.50 -0.58 5.59
C ALA A 9 29.63 0.56 5.05
N LYS A 10 28.61 0.24 4.25
CA LYS A 10 27.64 1.22 3.72
C LYS A 10 26.71 1.82 4.79
N ASP A 11 26.44 1.07 5.84
CA ASP A 11 25.54 1.46 6.94
C ASP A 11 26.28 2.13 8.12
N ASP A 12 27.61 2.16 8.09
CA ASP A 12 28.38 2.87 9.11
C ASP A 12 28.13 4.39 9.00
N TRP A 13 27.42 4.90 10.01
CA TRP A 13 27.06 6.31 10.14
C TRP A 13 28.02 7.07 11.05
N ARG A 14 28.94 6.38 11.75
CA ARG A 14 29.82 6.97 12.77
C ARG A 14 30.85 7.94 12.16
N LEU A 15 31.17 7.76 10.88
CA LEU A 15 32.13 8.59 10.14
C LEU A 15 31.47 9.58 9.15
N VAL A 16 30.13 9.67 9.14
CA VAL A 16 29.39 10.52 8.20
C VAL A 16 29.13 11.89 8.82
N THR A 17 29.68 12.94 8.23
CA THR A 17 29.55 14.34 8.69
C THR A 17 28.25 15.02 8.24
N ASN A 18 27.66 14.60 7.11
CA ASN A 18 26.39 15.14 6.63
C ASN A 18 25.21 14.66 7.52
N PRO A 19 24.45 15.57 8.17
CA PRO A 19 23.37 15.21 9.08
C PRO A 19 22.23 14.42 8.43
N VAL A 20 21.88 14.73 7.17
CA VAL A 20 20.80 14.07 6.44
C VAL A 20 21.19 12.63 6.09
N GLU A 21 22.41 12.45 5.61
CA GLU A 21 22.95 11.13 5.25
C GLU A 21 23.15 10.24 6.49
N ARG A 22 23.60 10.83 7.62
CA ARG A 22 23.70 10.16 8.91
C ARG A 22 22.32 9.66 9.39
N ARG A 23 21.30 10.52 9.36
CA ARG A 23 19.92 10.16 9.75
C ARG A 23 19.36 9.06 8.86
N ARG A 24 19.63 9.11 7.55
CA ARG A 24 19.18 8.09 6.58
C ARG A 24 19.78 6.72 6.88
N ARG A 25 21.09 6.66 7.17
CA ARG A 25 21.78 5.40 7.54
C ARG A 25 21.34 4.87 8.90
N GLN A 26 21.16 5.76 9.88
CA GLN A 26 20.67 5.38 11.20
C GLN A 26 19.23 4.85 11.16
N ASN A 27 18.33 5.47 10.38
CA ASN A 27 16.98 4.96 10.14
C ASN A 27 17.01 3.57 9.49
N ARG A 28 17.92 3.35 8.53
CA ARG A 28 18.08 2.06 7.85
C ARG A 28 18.52 0.95 8.82
N LEU A 29 19.48 1.22 9.69
CA LEU A 29 19.92 0.29 10.74
C LEU A 29 18.82 0.03 11.77
N ASN A 30 18.16 1.09 12.26
CA ASN A 30 17.06 0.97 13.22
C ASN A 30 15.92 0.12 12.63
N GLN A 31 15.62 0.28 11.34
CA GLN A 31 14.63 -0.54 10.65
C GLN A 31 15.09 -1.98 10.43
N ARG A 32 16.38 -2.23 10.12
CA ARG A 32 16.92 -3.60 10.02
C ARG A 32 16.82 -4.34 11.36
N GLU A 33 17.21 -3.67 12.44
CA GLU A 33 17.13 -4.23 13.80
C GLU A 33 15.67 -4.35 14.27
N TYR A 34 14.80 -3.40 13.93
CA TYR A 34 13.35 -3.51 14.14
C TYR A 34 12.78 -4.74 13.41
N ARG A 35 13.09 -4.92 12.12
CA ARG A 35 12.66 -6.09 11.32
C ARG A 35 13.15 -7.41 11.92
N LYS A 36 14.40 -7.50 12.37
CA LYS A 36 14.94 -8.71 13.03
C LYS A 36 14.22 -9.04 14.34
N ARG A 37 13.94 -8.03 15.16
CA ARG A 37 13.21 -8.20 16.43
C ARG A 37 11.75 -8.57 16.19
N ARG A 38 11.13 -8.00 15.16
CA ARG A 38 9.72 -8.19 14.81
C ARG A 38 9.44 -9.48 14.06
N LEU A 39 10.42 -10.06 13.34
CA LEU A 39 10.33 -11.41 12.76
C LEU A 39 9.95 -12.49 13.79
N HIS A 40 10.39 -12.32 15.05
CA HIS A 40 10.05 -13.24 16.16
C HIS A 40 8.66 -13.01 16.75
N GLN A 41 7.99 -11.91 16.38
CA GLN A 41 6.71 -11.46 16.92
C GLN A 41 5.64 -11.27 15.83
N THR A 42 5.97 -11.59 14.58
CA THR A 42 5.13 -11.38 13.41
C THR A 42 3.96 -12.36 13.42
N GLN A 43 2.75 -11.83 13.25
CA GLN A 43 1.59 -12.65 12.94
C GLN A 43 1.36 -12.63 11.42
N VAL A 44 0.99 -13.79 10.88
CA VAL A 44 0.47 -13.89 9.51
C VAL A 44 -0.99 -13.46 9.55
N VAL A 45 -1.43 -12.61 8.61
CA VAL A 45 -2.86 -12.28 8.47
C VAL A 45 -3.66 -13.59 8.43
N ARG A 46 -4.49 -13.82 9.44
CA ARG A 46 -5.41 -14.95 9.44
C ARG A 46 -6.62 -14.60 8.57
N ARG A 47 -7.03 -15.52 7.70
CA ARG A 47 -8.33 -15.45 7.03
C ARG A 47 -9.43 -15.51 8.10
N SER A 48 -10.23 -14.45 8.20
CA SER A 48 -11.53 -14.50 8.88
C SER A 48 -12.63 -14.35 7.81
N PRO A 49 -13.75 -15.10 7.88
CA PRO A 49 -14.85 -14.97 6.93
C PRO A 49 -15.70 -13.71 7.13
N ASP A 50 -15.61 -13.07 8.29
CA ASP A 50 -16.51 -12.00 8.68
C ASP A 50 -15.79 -10.66 8.57
N VAL A 51 -16.28 -9.80 7.67
CA VAL A 51 -15.82 -8.41 7.51
C VAL A 51 -16.49 -7.58 8.60
N PRO A 52 -15.76 -6.99 9.56
CA PRO A 52 -16.36 -6.05 10.49
C PRO A 52 -16.68 -4.74 9.77
N GLU A 53 -17.90 -4.25 10.00
CA GLU A 53 -18.41 -2.97 9.55
C GLU A 53 -17.68 -1.85 10.33
N THR A 54 -16.57 -1.34 9.80
CA THR A 54 -15.83 -0.21 10.39
C THR A 54 -16.55 1.11 10.11
N ASP A 55 -16.50 2.08 11.03
CA ASP A 55 -17.07 3.43 10.85
C ASP A 55 -16.67 4.09 9.50
N GLU A 56 -15.48 3.80 9.00
CA GLU A 56 -14.94 4.31 7.73
C GLU A 56 -15.75 3.84 6.52
N LEU A 57 -16.19 2.58 6.53
CA LEU A 57 -17.05 1.98 5.51
C LEU A 57 -18.42 2.66 5.50
N GLN A 58 -18.99 2.88 6.69
CA GLN A 58 -20.27 3.56 6.81
C GLN A 58 -20.21 5.01 6.28
N ILE A 59 -19.13 5.74 6.60
CA ILE A 59 -18.91 7.09 6.08
C ILE A 59 -18.79 7.05 4.55
N LEU A 60 -18.06 6.07 4.00
CA LEU A 60 -17.93 5.88 2.55
C LEU A 60 -19.26 5.59 1.87
N GLU A 61 -20.06 4.69 2.45
CA GLU A 61 -21.38 4.33 1.95
C GLU A 61 -22.30 5.54 1.94
N ASN A 62 -22.34 6.30 3.04
CA ASN A 62 -23.14 7.52 3.15
C ASN A 62 -22.75 8.55 2.06
N PHE A 63 -21.46 8.76 1.81
CA PHE A 63 -20.99 9.64 0.75
C PHE A 63 -21.39 9.15 -0.64
N THR A 64 -21.24 7.84 -0.90
CA THR A 64 -21.60 7.27 -2.21
C THR A 64 -23.10 7.31 -2.47
N ALA A 65 -23.92 7.06 -1.43
CA ALA A 65 -25.37 7.13 -1.50
C ALA A 65 -25.86 8.55 -1.77
N ALA A 66 -25.29 9.55 -1.06
CA ALA A 66 -25.60 10.95 -1.29
C ALA A 66 -25.25 11.39 -2.72
N ALA A 67 -24.06 11.04 -3.21
CA ALA A 67 -23.64 11.35 -4.57
C ALA A 67 -24.57 10.71 -5.63
N TYR A 68 -24.96 9.45 -5.43
CA TYR A 68 -25.87 8.74 -6.34
C TYR A 68 -27.28 9.33 -6.33
N GLN A 69 -27.78 9.73 -5.16
CA GLN A 69 -29.08 10.38 -5.02
C GLN A 69 -29.12 11.68 -5.81
N SER A 70 -28.12 12.55 -5.64
CA SER A 70 -28.04 13.82 -6.39
C SER A 70 -27.90 13.61 -7.89
N TYR A 71 -27.14 12.59 -8.32
CA TYR A 71 -27.08 12.21 -9.74
C TYR A 71 -28.46 11.79 -10.27
N SER A 72 -29.16 10.93 -9.54
CA SER A 72 -30.49 10.42 -9.93
C SER A 72 -31.56 11.53 -9.99
N LEU A 73 -31.40 12.58 -9.18
CA LEU A 73 -32.26 13.76 -9.17
C LEU A 73 -31.86 14.82 -10.20
N GLY A 74 -30.81 14.60 -10.99
CA GLY A 74 -30.33 15.56 -12.00
C GLY A 74 -29.64 16.79 -11.41
N CYS A 75 -29.17 16.73 -10.16
CA CYS A 75 -28.50 17.82 -9.45
C CYS A 75 -27.09 17.44 -8.95
N PRO A 76 -26.17 16.98 -9.81
CA PRO A 76 -24.82 16.65 -9.38
C PRO A 76 -24.07 17.89 -8.88
N HIS A 77 -23.46 17.81 -7.69
CA HIS A 77 -22.57 18.83 -7.14
C HIS A 77 -21.11 18.45 -7.43
N SER A 78 -20.23 19.45 -7.60
CA SER A 78 -18.80 19.23 -7.86
C SER A 78 -18.09 18.47 -6.75
N ASP A 79 -18.56 18.61 -5.50
CA ASP A 79 -17.99 17.93 -4.34
C ASP A 79 -18.21 16.41 -4.38
N HIS A 80 -19.17 15.92 -5.17
CA HIS A 80 -19.41 14.49 -5.33
C HIS A 80 -18.26 13.80 -6.03
N LEU A 81 -17.57 14.48 -6.96
CA LEU A 81 -16.45 13.89 -7.68
C LEU A 81 -15.33 13.51 -6.71
N LEU A 82 -15.01 14.38 -5.76
CA LEU A 82 -13.94 14.15 -4.78
C LEU A 82 -14.28 13.00 -3.81
N SER A 83 -15.54 12.90 -3.40
CA SER A 83 -15.99 11.81 -2.53
C SER A 83 -16.04 10.47 -3.27
N LEU A 84 -16.47 10.47 -4.54
CA LEU A 84 -16.54 9.28 -5.38
C LEU A 84 -15.16 8.75 -5.77
N THR A 85 -14.20 9.62 -6.09
CA THR A 85 -12.83 9.17 -6.42
C THR A 85 -12.17 8.49 -5.23
N LYS A 86 -12.30 9.05 -4.03
CA LYS A 86 -11.83 8.44 -2.78
C LYS A 86 -12.54 7.11 -2.50
N ALA A 87 -13.85 7.04 -2.72
CA ALA A 87 -14.61 5.79 -2.60
C ALA A 87 -14.13 4.71 -3.56
N ASN A 88 -13.83 5.07 -4.81
CA ASN A 88 -13.36 4.13 -5.81
C ASN A 88 -11.99 3.56 -5.45
N VAL A 89 -11.05 4.37 -4.96
CA VAL A 89 -9.73 3.88 -4.51
C VAL A 89 -9.88 2.91 -3.35
N TYR A 90 -10.73 3.23 -2.37
CA TYR A 90 -10.94 2.34 -1.23
C TYR A 90 -11.62 1.02 -1.64
N ARG A 91 -12.63 1.08 -2.53
CA ARG A 91 -13.25 -0.12 -3.12
C ARG A 91 -12.24 -0.95 -3.92
N ALA A 92 -11.36 -0.30 -4.67
CA ALA A 92 -10.29 -0.96 -5.41
C ALA A 92 -9.30 -1.69 -4.48
N PHE A 93 -8.94 -1.05 -3.37
CA PHE A 93 -8.13 -1.65 -2.31
C PHE A 93 -8.76 -2.93 -1.76
N LEU A 94 -10.02 -2.87 -1.33
CA LEU A 94 -10.73 -4.04 -0.80
C LEU A 94 -10.89 -5.15 -1.85
N SER A 95 -11.26 -4.79 -3.08
CA SER A 95 -11.48 -5.74 -4.18
C SER A 95 -10.20 -6.50 -4.52
N ASN A 96 -9.08 -5.78 -4.72
CA ASN A 96 -7.81 -6.40 -5.07
C ASN A 96 -7.25 -7.26 -3.92
N LEU A 97 -7.39 -6.83 -2.65
CA LEU A 97 -7.03 -7.65 -1.49
C LEU A 97 -7.83 -8.96 -1.45
N THR A 98 -9.13 -8.88 -1.68
CA THR A 98 -10.00 -10.06 -1.72
C THR A 98 -9.59 -11.02 -2.84
N LEU A 99 -9.24 -10.51 -4.03
CA LEU A 99 -8.78 -11.31 -5.16
C LEU A 99 -7.48 -12.07 -4.86
N ILE A 100 -6.57 -11.49 -4.07
CA ILE A 100 -5.34 -12.17 -3.63
C ILE A 100 -5.54 -13.02 -2.37
N GLY A 101 -6.79 -13.10 -1.87
CA GLY A 101 -7.17 -13.95 -0.74
C GLY A 101 -6.83 -13.38 0.63
N LEU A 102 -6.68 -12.05 0.71
CA LEU A 102 -6.40 -11.28 1.94
C LEU A 102 -7.66 -10.53 2.41
N VAL A 103 -7.77 -10.31 3.71
CA VAL A 103 -8.85 -9.53 4.34
C VAL A 103 -8.25 -8.20 4.81
N ALA A 104 -8.96 -7.08 4.59
CA ALA A 104 -8.46 -5.76 4.96
C ALA A 104 -8.27 -5.56 6.47
N GLU A 105 -9.03 -6.28 7.29
CA GLU A 105 -8.88 -6.29 8.75
C GLU A 105 -7.46 -6.77 9.14
N GLY A 106 -6.82 -6.02 10.02
CA GLY A 106 -5.44 -6.30 10.45
C GLY A 106 -4.36 -5.93 9.42
N ILE A 107 -4.69 -5.60 8.17
CA ILE A 107 -3.69 -5.15 7.16
C ILE A 107 -3.16 -3.75 7.45
N CYS A 108 -3.82 -2.98 8.31
CA CYS A 108 -3.30 -1.69 8.77
C CYS A 108 -2.36 -1.82 9.99
N GLU A 109 -2.18 -3.02 10.55
CA GLU A 109 -1.28 -3.25 11.67
C GLU A 109 0.18 -3.24 11.23
N ALA A 110 1.02 -2.45 11.91
CA ALA A 110 2.41 -2.20 11.52
C ALA A 110 3.32 -3.46 11.42
N ASP A 111 2.92 -4.57 12.05
CA ASP A 111 3.74 -5.77 12.27
C ASP A 111 3.21 -7.02 11.56
N VAL A 112 2.67 -6.82 10.35
CA VAL A 112 2.11 -7.88 9.51
C VAL A 112 2.96 -8.09 8.25
N LEU A 113 3.18 -9.35 7.88
CA LEU A 113 3.93 -9.74 6.67
C LEU A 113 3.03 -10.34 5.59
N SER A 114 3.40 -10.06 4.34
CA SER A 114 2.70 -10.59 3.18
C SER A 114 2.85 -12.11 3.11
N PRO A 115 1.77 -12.86 2.81
CA PRO A 115 1.84 -14.31 2.66
C PRO A 115 2.68 -14.73 1.44
N PHE A 116 2.99 -13.82 0.51
CA PHE A 116 3.80 -14.15 -0.67
C PHE A 116 5.25 -14.49 -0.35
N ASN A 117 5.74 -14.14 0.84
CA ASN A 117 7.05 -14.57 1.35
C ASN A 117 7.04 -15.92 2.07
N LEU A 118 5.87 -16.51 2.34
CA LEU A 118 5.77 -17.75 3.11
C LEU A 118 5.82 -18.98 2.18
N PHE A 119 6.57 -20.01 2.61
CA PHE A 119 6.65 -21.30 1.91
C PHE A 119 5.23 -21.87 1.70
N GLY A 120 4.85 -22.13 0.44
CA GLY A 120 3.51 -22.62 0.08
C GLY A 120 2.69 -21.66 -0.80
N ALA A 121 3.14 -20.42 -1.03
CA ALA A 121 2.48 -19.40 -1.86
C ALA A 121 2.11 -19.86 -3.29
N ALA A 122 2.74 -20.92 -3.81
CA ALA A 122 2.45 -21.49 -5.13
C ALA A 122 1.01 -22.05 -5.27
N GLN A 123 0.38 -22.50 -4.17
CA GLN A 123 -0.99 -23.03 -4.19
C GLN A 123 -2.06 -21.94 -4.36
N PHE A 124 -1.68 -20.66 -4.23
CA PHE A 124 -2.60 -19.53 -4.19
C PHE A 124 -2.74 -18.80 -5.54
N ILE A 125 -1.99 -19.20 -6.57
CA ILE A 125 -1.79 -18.41 -7.80
C ILE A 125 -2.78 -18.78 -8.92
N THR A 126 -3.53 -19.86 -8.79
CA THR A 126 -4.34 -20.39 -9.90
C THR A 126 -5.49 -19.46 -10.31
N ASN A 127 -6.02 -18.65 -9.39
CA ASN A 127 -7.18 -17.79 -9.62
C ASN A 127 -6.88 -16.28 -9.50
N ILE A 128 -5.61 -15.88 -9.46
CA ILE A 128 -5.25 -14.45 -9.34
C ILE A 128 -5.05 -13.84 -10.74
N PRO A 129 -5.67 -12.66 -11.05
CA PRO A 129 -5.42 -11.93 -12.29
C PRO A 129 -3.93 -11.69 -12.55
N PRO A 130 -3.45 -11.75 -13.81
CA PRO A 130 -2.03 -11.63 -14.13
C PRO A 130 -1.33 -10.40 -13.51
N SER A 131 -2.02 -9.26 -13.45
CA SER A 131 -1.57 -7.99 -12.86
C SER A 131 -1.26 -8.07 -11.36
N LEU A 132 -2.01 -8.89 -10.62
CA LEU A 132 -1.90 -9.03 -9.16
C LEU A 132 -1.00 -10.19 -8.74
N ARG A 133 -0.56 -11.05 -9.67
CA ARG A 133 0.32 -12.18 -9.34
C ARG A 133 1.61 -11.72 -8.62
N PRO A 134 2.10 -12.48 -7.64
CA PRO A 134 3.27 -12.09 -6.87
C PRO A 134 4.54 -12.12 -7.72
N THR A 135 5.26 -11.00 -7.69
CA THR A 135 6.56 -10.83 -8.36
C THR A 135 7.68 -11.59 -7.65
N THR A 136 8.84 -11.68 -8.30
CA THR A 136 10.06 -12.22 -7.67
C THR A 136 10.44 -11.42 -6.42
N SER A 137 10.35 -10.08 -6.46
CA SER A 137 10.67 -9.23 -5.30
C SER A 137 9.73 -9.50 -4.14
N GLN A 138 8.42 -9.65 -4.40
CA GLN A 138 7.44 -10.02 -3.37
C GLN A 138 7.70 -11.39 -2.74
N ARG A 139 8.28 -12.34 -3.49
CA ARG A 139 8.59 -13.68 -2.93
C ARG A 139 9.89 -13.74 -2.14
N SER A 140 10.82 -12.82 -2.41
CA SER A 140 12.17 -12.84 -1.84
C SER A 140 12.42 -11.78 -0.76
N LEU A 141 11.62 -10.73 -0.74
CA LEU A 141 11.79 -9.61 0.18
C LEU A 141 10.57 -9.46 1.09
N LEU A 142 10.81 -9.53 2.39
CA LEU A 142 9.78 -9.31 3.40
C LEU A 142 9.14 -7.93 3.23
N HIS A 143 7.82 -7.89 3.11
CA HIS A 143 7.06 -6.67 2.92
C HIS A 143 5.69 -6.76 3.57
N HIS A 144 5.06 -5.60 3.70
CA HIS A 144 3.72 -5.48 4.26
C HIS A 144 2.66 -5.81 3.20
N PRO A 145 1.60 -6.58 3.53
CA PRO A 145 0.55 -6.96 2.56
C PRO A 145 -0.21 -5.81 1.91
N TRP A 146 -0.26 -4.61 2.52
CA TRP A 146 -0.93 -3.47 1.89
C TRP A 146 -0.22 -3.00 0.61
N LEU A 147 0.99 -3.47 0.30
CA LEU A 147 1.64 -3.21 -0.99
C LEU A 147 1.12 -4.13 -2.11
N ASP A 148 0.40 -5.19 -1.75
CA ASP A 148 0.05 -6.25 -2.70
C ASP A 148 -1.19 -5.94 -3.54
N PHE A 149 -2.01 -4.97 -3.14
CA PHE A 149 -3.23 -4.59 -3.85
C PHE A 149 -2.98 -3.82 -5.16
N PHE A 150 -1.79 -3.27 -5.38
CA PHE A 150 -1.49 -2.54 -6.62
C PHE A 150 -1.43 -3.50 -7.82
N PRO A 151 -2.19 -3.26 -8.90
CA PRO A 151 -2.12 -4.09 -10.09
C PRO A 151 -0.87 -3.81 -10.95
N HIS A 152 0.01 -2.88 -10.56
CA HIS A 152 1.24 -2.53 -11.28
C HIS A 152 2.45 -3.25 -10.65
N PRO A 153 3.01 -4.31 -11.27
CA PRO A 153 4.12 -5.08 -10.71
C PRO A 153 5.37 -4.22 -10.43
N ARG A 154 5.66 -3.26 -11.31
CA ARG A 154 6.81 -2.35 -11.17
C ARG A 154 6.67 -1.45 -9.94
N ALA A 155 5.47 -0.92 -9.70
CA ALA A 155 5.18 -0.08 -8.54
C ALA A 155 5.42 -0.84 -7.24
N ARG A 156 4.87 -2.06 -7.15
CA ARG A 156 5.07 -2.95 -5.99
C ARG A 156 6.55 -3.21 -5.74
N ASP A 157 7.27 -3.61 -6.79
CA ASP A 157 8.68 -3.92 -6.74
C ASP A 157 9.54 -2.73 -6.25
N ASN A 158 9.27 -1.53 -6.75
CA ASN A 158 9.99 -0.33 -6.34
C ASN A 158 9.67 0.07 -4.91
N LEU A 159 8.39 0.02 -4.50
CA LEU A 159 7.98 0.27 -3.11
C LEU A 159 8.63 -0.72 -2.14
N ILE A 160 8.69 -2.00 -2.51
CA ILE A 160 9.34 -3.05 -1.71
C ILE A 160 10.84 -2.79 -1.57
N ARG A 161 11.53 -2.41 -2.66
CA ARG A 161 12.98 -2.09 -2.62
C ARG A 161 13.27 -0.81 -1.84
N ALA A 162 12.41 0.18 -1.93
CA ALA A 162 12.53 1.45 -1.22
C ALA A 162 12.04 1.37 0.24
N GLN A 163 11.66 0.20 0.73
CA GLN A 163 11.13 0.09 2.09
C GLN A 163 12.09 0.66 3.11
N GLY A 164 11.58 1.64 3.85
CA GLY A 164 12.34 2.30 4.90
C GLY A 164 13.02 3.59 4.49
N THR A 165 13.02 3.92 3.20
CA THR A 165 13.50 5.20 2.69
C THR A 165 12.38 6.23 2.53
N TYR A 166 11.11 5.82 2.66
CA TYR A 166 9.95 6.69 2.60
C TYR A 166 9.07 6.56 3.86
N ASN A 167 8.30 7.61 4.15
CA ASN A 167 7.31 7.60 5.22
C ASN A 167 6.06 6.84 4.77
N LYS A 168 5.80 5.67 5.37
CA LYS A 168 4.65 4.83 5.04
C LYS A 168 3.32 5.48 5.41
N HIS A 169 3.30 6.31 6.47
CA HIS A 169 2.09 7.00 6.90
C HIS A 169 1.69 8.06 5.88
N ASP A 170 2.64 8.90 5.44
CA ASP A 170 2.40 9.93 4.41
C ASP A 170 1.96 9.31 3.09
N PHE A 171 2.58 8.19 2.69
CA PHE A 171 2.20 7.48 1.48
C PHE A 171 0.78 6.89 1.57
N CYS A 172 0.40 6.33 2.71
CA CYS A 172 -0.95 5.82 2.95
C CYS A 172 -2.00 6.93 2.89
N LEU A 173 -1.71 8.09 3.49
CA LEU A 173 -2.59 9.27 3.45
C LEU A 173 -2.81 9.77 2.03
N ASP A 174 -1.73 9.87 1.23
CA ASP A 174 -1.82 10.30 -0.17
C ASP A 174 -2.50 9.26 -1.08
N ILE A 175 -2.49 7.97 -0.70
CA ILE A 175 -3.22 6.94 -1.45
C ILE A 175 -4.71 7.02 -1.20
N LEU A 176 -5.09 7.00 0.08
CA LEU A 176 -6.49 6.85 0.43
C LEU A 176 -7.24 8.18 0.35
N GLY A 177 -6.55 9.32 0.48
CA GLY A 177 -7.07 10.69 0.31
C GLY A 177 -8.21 11.08 1.28
N PHE A 178 -8.85 10.10 1.91
CA PHE A 178 -10.05 10.19 2.73
C PHE A 178 -9.79 10.97 4.02
N TRP A 179 -8.62 10.76 4.60
CA TRP A 179 -8.20 11.36 5.88
C TRP A 179 -7.60 12.74 5.74
N ASN A 180 -7.48 13.27 4.52
CA ASN A 180 -6.92 14.59 4.28
C ASN A 180 -7.80 15.39 3.31
N PRO A 181 -8.74 16.20 3.81
CA PRO A 181 -9.59 17.06 2.98
C PRO A 181 -8.78 18.12 2.20
N ASP A 182 -7.57 18.45 2.64
CA ASP A 182 -6.71 19.46 2.01
C ASP A 182 -5.77 18.87 0.93
N ALA A 183 -5.70 17.55 0.78
CA ALA A 183 -4.80 16.86 -0.16
C ALA A 183 -5.40 16.65 -1.56
N LEU A 184 -5.91 17.71 -2.19
CA LEU A 184 -6.48 17.63 -3.55
C LEU A 184 -5.44 17.28 -4.62
N ASP A 185 -4.15 17.57 -4.40
CA ASP A 185 -3.12 17.42 -5.43
C ASP A 185 -2.29 16.13 -5.35
N ASN A 186 -2.49 15.30 -4.33
CA ASN A 186 -1.71 14.08 -4.10
C ASN A 186 -2.63 12.87 -3.88
N MET A 187 -3.36 12.44 -4.91
CA MET A 187 -4.25 11.29 -4.84
C MET A 187 -4.07 10.28 -5.99
N LEU A 188 -4.54 9.06 -5.72
CA LEU A 188 -4.84 8.03 -6.72
C LEU A 188 -6.28 8.14 -7.18
N LEU A 189 -6.54 7.67 -8.39
CA LEU A 189 -7.85 7.63 -9.01
C LEU A 189 -8.06 6.25 -9.61
N VAL A 190 -9.26 5.69 -9.43
CA VAL A 190 -9.65 4.41 -10.06
C VAL A 190 -10.97 4.60 -10.78
N TRP A 191 -10.96 4.32 -12.08
CA TRP A 191 -12.07 4.61 -12.99
C TRP A 191 -12.91 3.39 -13.36
N GLY A 192 -12.41 2.18 -13.10
CA GLY A 192 -13.03 0.94 -13.53
C GLY A 192 -12.54 -0.27 -12.73
N GLU A 193 -12.39 -1.39 -13.42
CA GLU A 193 -11.96 -2.65 -12.81
C GLU A 193 -10.60 -2.51 -12.11
N PRO A 194 -10.52 -2.76 -10.80
CA PRO A 194 -9.36 -2.40 -9.98
C PRO A 194 -8.15 -3.31 -10.24
N HIS A 195 -8.37 -4.52 -10.75
CA HIS A 195 -7.29 -5.42 -11.12
C HIS A 195 -6.69 -5.10 -12.49
N ASP A 196 -7.30 -4.21 -13.29
CA ASP A 196 -6.74 -3.74 -14.56
C ASP A 196 -5.88 -2.49 -14.31
N PRO A 197 -4.56 -2.54 -14.58
CA PRO A 197 -3.66 -1.40 -14.42
C PRO A 197 -4.06 -0.15 -15.21
N ALA A 198 -4.79 -0.29 -16.33
CA ALA A 198 -5.18 0.81 -17.19
C ALA A 198 -6.26 1.71 -16.55
N ASN A 199 -6.97 1.21 -15.53
CA ASN A 199 -8.03 1.95 -14.85
C ASN A 199 -7.51 2.82 -13.69
N TRP A 200 -6.20 2.88 -13.48
CA TRP A 200 -5.58 3.64 -12.41
C TRP A 200 -4.88 4.87 -12.95
N GLU A 201 -5.18 6.01 -12.34
CA GLU A 201 -4.51 7.27 -12.60
C GLU A 201 -3.98 7.86 -11.30
N VAL A 202 -3.03 8.77 -11.44
CA VAL A 202 -2.43 9.50 -10.34
C VAL A 202 -2.35 10.97 -10.71
N THR A 203 -2.56 11.83 -9.72
CA THR A 203 -2.40 13.28 -9.86
C THR A 203 -0.94 13.67 -10.07
N GLU A 204 -0.71 14.86 -10.65
CA GLU A 204 0.65 15.36 -10.90
C GLU A 204 1.45 15.52 -9.59
N GLY A 205 0.83 15.98 -8.51
CA GLY A 205 1.48 16.09 -7.20
C GLY A 205 1.88 14.72 -6.66
N PHE A 206 1.03 13.71 -6.84
CA PHE A 206 1.37 12.33 -6.49
C PHE A 206 2.61 11.85 -7.24
N ILE A 207 2.69 12.07 -8.56
CA ILE A 207 3.88 11.71 -9.36
C ILE A 207 5.12 12.48 -8.90
N LYS A 208 5.01 13.79 -8.61
CA LYS A 208 6.15 14.59 -8.13
C LYS A 208 6.73 14.04 -6.82
N LYS A 209 5.86 13.54 -5.93
CA LYS A 209 6.25 13.02 -4.61
C LYS A 209 6.68 11.54 -4.64
N TRP A 210 6.00 10.73 -5.45
CA TRP A 210 6.09 9.26 -5.41
C TRP A 210 6.44 8.61 -6.74
N GLY A 211 6.67 9.35 -7.83
CA GLY A 211 6.92 8.80 -9.17
C GLY A 211 8.25 8.05 -9.34
N TRP A 212 9.06 7.95 -8.28
CA TRP A 212 10.19 7.03 -8.19
C TRP A 212 9.74 5.58 -7.91
N SER A 213 8.52 5.41 -7.39
CA SER A 213 7.86 4.12 -7.21
C SER A 213 7.39 3.56 -8.54
#